data_AF-Q2HF79-F1
#
_entry.id   AF-Q2HF79-F1
#
_cell.length_a   1.000
_cell.length_b   1.000
_cell.length_c   1.000
_cell.angle_alpha   90.00
_cell.angle_beta   90.00
_cell.angle_gamma   90.00
#
_symmetry.space_group_name_H-M   'P 1'
#
loop_
_entity.id
_entity.type
_entity.pdbx_description
1 polymer ?
#
loop_
_entity_poly.entity_id
_entity_poly.type
_entity_poly.pdbx_seq_one_letter_code
_entity_poly.pdbx_strand_id
1 'polypeptide(L)'
;MLGGRGLGWAWCSWEGGDGKVEALARALEGVMVLEKGGRDRLSDGRVTYTVDLEGGRKRSGGQGDTLTGSIATFLAWRKAYLDGLWETGGGLKEEELVALAVFGGSAVTRECSRLAFAKKGRSLQASDLTDEVHTAFLNLFGEVDDDSSGARL
;
A
#
# COMPACT_ATOMS: atom_id res chain seq x y z
N MET A 1 -28.53 -25.11 -7.27
CA MET A 1 -28.44 -23.77 -6.63
C MET A 1 -27.10 -23.69 -5.91
N LEU A 2 -26.07 -23.18 -6.57
CA LEU A 2 -24.76 -22.91 -5.97
C LEU A 2 -24.71 -21.40 -5.70
N GLY A 3 -24.88 -21.03 -4.42
CA GLY A 3 -24.80 -19.64 -3.97
C GLY A 3 -23.34 -19.22 -3.77
N GLY A 4 -22.94 -18.17 -4.47
CA GLY A 4 -21.59 -17.61 -4.45
C GLY A 4 -21.21 -17.05 -3.07
N ARG A 5 -19.95 -17.29 -2.67
CA ARG A 5 -19.30 -16.63 -1.55
C ARG A 5 -18.76 -15.29 -2.03
N GLY A 6 -19.48 -14.21 -1.73
CA GLY A 6 -18.98 -12.84 -1.85
C GLY A 6 -17.92 -12.59 -0.79
N LEU A 7 -16.70 -12.28 -1.22
CA LEU A 7 -15.65 -11.70 -0.37
C LEU A 7 -16.07 -10.26 -0.07
N GLY A 8 -16.77 -10.09 1.06
CA GLY A 8 -17.12 -8.78 1.59
C GLY A 8 -15.87 -8.10 2.13
N TRP A 9 -15.36 -7.13 1.39
CA TRP A 9 -14.41 -6.14 1.90
C TRP A 9 -15.12 -5.31 2.97
N ALA A 10 -15.10 -5.80 4.20
CA ALA A 10 -15.69 -5.12 5.34
C ALA A 10 -14.76 -3.97 5.73
N TRP A 11 -15.13 -2.76 5.32
CA TRP A 11 -14.63 -1.52 5.89
C TRP A 11 -14.95 -1.50 7.38
N CYS A 12 -14.01 -1.96 8.21
CA CYS A 12 -14.18 -1.97 9.66
C CYS A 12 -13.84 -0.57 10.18
N SER A 13 -14.86 0.24 10.47
CA SER A 13 -14.71 1.44 11.28
C SER A 13 -14.47 1.03 12.73
N TRP A 14 -13.25 1.26 13.22
CA TRP A 14 -12.91 1.15 14.65
C TRP A 14 -12.70 2.56 15.22
N GLU A 15 -13.47 2.91 16.24
CA GLU A 15 -13.23 4.09 17.08
C GLU A 15 -12.15 3.75 18.10
N GLY A 16 -10.95 4.30 17.94
CA GLY A 16 -9.82 3.99 18.81
C GLY A 16 -8.59 4.86 18.57
N GLY A 17 -8.70 6.12 18.98
CA GLY A 17 -7.58 7.04 19.20
C GLY A 17 -6.99 7.73 17.95
N ASP A 18 -6.66 9.01 18.13
CA ASP A 18 -5.69 9.78 17.34
C ASP A 18 -6.14 10.34 15.97
N GLY A 19 -6.95 11.40 15.99
CA GLY A 19 -7.01 12.39 14.90
C GLY A 19 -5.70 13.18 14.71
N LYS A 20 -4.56 12.68 15.22
CA LYS A 20 -3.24 13.34 15.12
C LYS A 20 -2.73 13.36 13.69
N VAL A 21 -2.86 12.25 12.96
CA VAL A 21 -2.46 12.17 11.55
C VAL A 21 -3.32 13.09 10.67
N GLU A 22 -4.62 13.13 10.94
CA GLU A 22 -5.56 14.01 10.27
C GLU A 22 -5.26 15.49 10.56
N ALA A 23 -5.05 15.84 11.84
CA ALA A 23 -4.69 17.19 12.25
C ALA A 23 -3.35 17.62 11.63
N LEU A 24 -2.37 16.73 11.55
CA LEU A 24 -1.08 16.98 10.89
C LEU A 24 -1.26 17.22 9.40
N ALA A 25 -2.05 16.38 8.71
CA ALA A 25 -2.34 16.56 7.29
C ALA A 25 -3.05 17.90 7.03
N ARG A 26 -4.03 18.28 7.86
CA ARG A 26 -4.69 19.60 7.79
C ARG A 26 -3.72 20.75 8.03
N ALA A 27 -2.81 20.62 9.00
CA ALA A 27 -1.79 21.63 9.30
C ALA A 27 -0.77 21.79 8.16
N LEU A 28 -0.58 20.75 7.35
CA LEU A 28 0.26 20.73 6.15
C LEU A 28 -0.55 20.94 4.86
N GLU A 29 -1.71 21.61 4.95
CA GLU A 29 -2.53 22.01 3.79
C GLU A 29 -3.04 20.84 2.93
N GLY A 30 -3.26 19.68 3.54
CA GLY A 30 -3.93 18.54 2.90
C GLY A 30 -3.02 17.56 2.16
N VAL A 31 -1.71 17.57 2.45
CA VAL A 31 -0.80 16.52 1.97
C VAL A 31 -1.17 15.15 2.54
N MET A 32 -0.95 14.09 1.75
CA MET A 32 -1.12 12.72 2.23
C MET A 32 -0.03 12.36 3.24
N VAL A 33 -0.42 12.09 4.48
CA VAL A 33 0.46 11.69 5.58
C VAL A 33 0.24 10.20 5.89
N LEU A 34 1.34 9.44 5.88
CA LEU A 34 1.37 8.04 6.32
C LEU A 34 1.97 7.94 7.73
N GLU A 35 1.12 7.68 8.71
CA GLU A 35 1.51 7.35 10.08
C GLU A 35 1.71 5.84 10.22
N LYS A 36 2.98 5.43 10.30
CA LYS A 36 3.35 4.02 10.48
C LYS A 36 3.07 3.57 11.91
N GLY A 37 2.56 2.35 12.08
CA GLY A 37 2.23 1.83 13.40
C GLY A 37 2.08 0.31 13.47
N GLY A 38 1.37 -0.17 14.50
CA GLY A 38 0.88 -1.55 14.51
C GLY A 38 -0.09 -1.78 13.34
N ARG A 39 -0.92 -0.78 13.08
CA ARG A 39 -1.64 -0.53 11.83
C ARG A 39 -1.13 0.79 11.26
N ASP A 40 -1.05 0.91 9.94
CA ASP A 40 -0.66 2.19 9.34
C ASP A 40 -1.91 3.01 9.03
N ARG A 41 -1.84 4.33 9.24
CA ARG A 41 -2.93 5.27 8.97
C ARG A 41 -2.50 6.27 7.91
N LEU A 42 -3.38 6.52 6.95
CA LEU A 42 -3.14 7.41 5.82
C LEU A 42 -4.19 8.51 5.86
N SER A 43 -3.80 9.77 5.91
CA SER A 43 -4.76 10.87 5.91
C SER A 43 -4.31 12.03 5.06
N ASP A 44 -5.25 12.61 4.30
CA ASP A 44 -5.13 13.91 3.64
C ASP A 44 -5.77 15.05 4.47
N GLY A 45 -6.17 14.75 5.71
CA GLY A 45 -6.86 15.69 6.58
C GLY A 45 -8.38 15.76 6.37
N ARG A 46 -8.94 15.08 5.37
CA ARG A 46 -10.38 14.96 5.10
C ARG A 46 -10.87 13.54 5.27
N VAL A 47 -10.10 12.59 4.74
CA VAL A 47 -10.37 11.16 4.79
C VAL A 47 -9.16 10.48 5.43
N THR A 48 -9.43 9.46 6.26
CA THR A 48 -8.38 8.63 6.85
C THR A 48 -8.62 7.17 6.50
N TYR A 49 -7.62 6.54 5.91
CA TYR A 49 -7.59 5.11 5.61
C TYR A 49 -6.70 4.38 6.59
N THR A 50 -6.97 3.09 6.80
CA THR A 50 -6.14 2.22 7.65
C THR A 50 -5.67 1.02 6.83
N VAL A 51 -4.37 0.75 6.87
CA VAL A 51 -3.78 -0.50 6.37
C VAL A 51 -3.64 -1.45 7.56
N ASP A 52 -4.56 -2.42 7.64
CA ASP A 52 -4.59 -3.47 8.68
C ASP A 52 -4.11 -4.83 8.14
N LEU A 53 -3.11 -4.81 7.27
CA LEU A 53 -2.43 -6.02 6.81
C LEU A 53 -1.40 -6.46 7.87
N GLU A 54 -1.30 -7.76 8.12
CA GLU A 54 -0.29 -8.28 9.05
C GLU A 54 1.13 -7.95 8.54
N GLY A 55 1.96 -7.35 9.40
CA GLY A 55 3.36 -7.07 9.12
C GLY A 55 4.31 -8.00 9.90
N GLY A 56 5.61 -7.84 9.67
CA GLY A 56 6.63 -8.54 10.45
C GLY A 56 6.72 -8.05 11.89
N ARG A 57 7.22 -8.92 12.78
CA ARG A 57 7.35 -8.62 14.23
C ARG A 57 8.66 -7.94 14.61
N LYS A 58 9.54 -7.66 13.63
CA LYS A 58 10.84 -6.99 13.84
C LYS A 58 10.91 -5.70 13.01
N ARG A 59 11.38 -4.63 13.66
CA ARG A 59 11.86 -3.41 12.99
C ARG A 59 13.37 -3.50 12.81
N SER A 60 13.83 -3.64 11.57
CA SER A 60 15.21 -3.40 11.17
C SER A 60 15.37 -1.94 10.77
N GLY A 61 16.57 -1.37 10.95
CA GLY A 61 16.90 -0.11 10.29
C GLY A 61 16.83 -0.30 8.77
N GLY A 62 16.37 0.70 8.01
CA GLY A 62 16.27 0.65 6.55
C GLY A 62 14.94 0.13 5.98
N GLN A 63 14.00 -0.39 6.79
CA GLN A 63 12.67 -0.79 6.26
C GLN A 63 11.88 0.39 5.64
N GLY A 64 12.20 1.61 6.06
CA GLY A 64 11.61 2.82 5.48
C GLY A 64 11.96 3.01 4.01
N ASP A 65 13.10 2.49 3.55
CA ASP A 65 13.57 2.65 2.18
C ASP A 65 12.73 1.82 1.21
N THR A 66 12.41 0.57 1.59
CA THR A 66 11.45 -0.28 0.86
C THR A 66 10.09 0.41 0.77
N LEU A 67 9.61 0.98 1.87
CA LEU A 67 8.34 1.71 1.88
C LEU A 67 8.33 2.90 0.94
N THR A 68 9.31 3.80 1.05
CA THR A 68 9.37 4.98 0.19
C THR A 68 9.58 4.61 -1.26
N GLY A 69 10.38 3.57 -1.55
CA GLY A 69 10.60 3.05 -2.89
C GLY A 69 9.31 2.51 -3.51
N SER A 70 8.58 1.66 -2.78
CA SER A 70 7.28 1.15 -3.24
C SER A 70 6.26 2.27 -3.47
N ILE A 71 6.13 3.22 -2.54
CA ILE A 71 5.23 4.37 -2.70
C ILE A 71 5.60 5.19 -3.93
N ALA A 72 6.89 5.47 -4.14
CA ALA A 72 7.36 6.22 -5.31
C ALA A 72 7.00 5.50 -6.62
N THR A 73 7.16 4.18 -6.68
CA THR A 73 6.74 3.37 -7.85
C THR A 73 5.24 3.50 -8.10
N PHE A 74 4.39 3.36 -7.08
CA PHE A 74 2.96 3.53 -7.26
C PHE A 74 2.55 4.95 -7.64
N LEU A 75 3.26 5.99 -7.16
CA LEU A 75 3.04 7.37 -7.59
C LEU A 75 3.43 7.58 -9.06
N ALA A 76 4.50 6.93 -9.52
CA ALA A 76 4.89 6.94 -10.93
C ALA A 76 3.83 6.26 -11.81
N TRP A 77 3.30 5.10 -11.38
CA TRP A 77 2.19 4.44 -12.07
C TRP A 77 0.90 5.25 -12.03
N ARG A 78 0.58 5.93 -10.93
CA ARG A 78 -0.51 6.92 -10.87
C ARG A 78 -0.33 7.99 -11.95
N LYS A 79 0.87 8.56 -12.08
CA LYS A 79 1.13 9.57 -13.11
C LYS A 79 0.91 9.01 -14.51
N ALA A 80 1.44 7.83 -14.81
CA ALA A 80 1.26 7.18 -16.09
C ALA A 80 -0.21 6.82 -16.40
N TYR A 81 -0.99 6.45 -15.38
CA TYR A 81 -2.45 6.27 -15.49
C TYR A 81 -3.15 7.58 -15.87
N LEU A 82 -2.84 8.68 -15.18
CA LEU A 82 -3.43 10.00 -15.45
C LEU A 82 -3.01 10.57 -16.81
N ASP A 83 -1.78 10.28 -17.24
CA ASP A 83 -1.26 10.64 -18.56
C ASP A 83 -1.84 9.74 -19.68
N GLY A 84 -2.62 8.70 -19.34
CA GLY A 84 -3.28 7.82 -20.30
C GLY A 84 -2.31 6.93 -21.10
N LEU A 85 -1.19 6.51 -20.48
CA LEU A 85 -0.19 5.65 -21.11
C LEU A 85 -0.66 4.21 -21.32
N TRP A 86 -1.72 3.80 -20.64
CA TRP A 86 -2.35 2.48 -20.79
C TRP A 86 -3.83 2.61 -21.12
N GLU A 87 -4.35 1.67 -21.90
CA GLU A 87 -5.80 1.45 -21.96
C GLU A 87 -6.27 0.97 -20.58
N THR A 88 -7.18 1.70 -19.97
CA THR A 88 -7.73 1.36 -18.66
C THR A 88 -9.25 1.39 -18.74
N GLY A 89 -9.93 0.66 -17.87
CA GLY A 89 -11.39 0.74 -17.73
C GLY A 89 -11.89 2.11 -17.21
N GLY A 90 -10.96 3.05 -16.95
CA GLY A 90 -11.24 4.34 -16.34
C GLY A 90 -11.79 4.22 -14.92
N GLY A 91 -12.37 5.31 -14.43
CA GLY A 91 -13.22 5.30 -13.23
C GLY A 91 -12.52 5.63 -11.91
N LEU A 92 -11.19 5.66 -11.83
CA LEU A 92 -10.49 6.12 -10.64
C LEU A 92 -10.37 7.65 -10.62
N LYS A 93 -10.80 8.25 -9.51
CA LYS A 93 -10.71 9.70 -9.30
C LYS A 93 -9.31 10.13 -8.92
N GLU A 94 -8.85 11.28 -9.41
CA GLU A 94 -7.49 11.76 -9.18
C GLU A 94 -7.16 11.93 -7.70
N GLU A 95 -8.15 12.35 -6.91
CA GLU A 95 -8.06 12.59 -5.48
C GLU A 95 -7.81 11.30 -4.69
N GLU A 96 -8.34 10.17 -5.16
CA GLU A 96 -8.24 8.86 -4.50
C GLU A 96 -6.92 8.15 -4.85
N LEU A 97 -6.32 8.47 -6.01
CA LEU A 97 -5.13 7.79 -6.50
C LEU A 97 -3.88 7.98 -5.63
N VAL A 98 -3.74 9.13 -4.94
CA VAL A 98 -2.61 9.32 -4.01
C VAL A 98 -2.75 8.39 -2.82
N ALA A 99 -3.97 8.28 -2.26
CA ALA A 99 -4.24 7.36 -1.16
C ALA A 99 -3.98 5.90 -1.58
N LEU A 100 -4.39 5.51 -2.79
CA LEU A 100 -4.13 4.18 -3.34
C LEU A 100 -2.62 3.90 -3.48
N ALA A 101 -1.84 4.86 -3.96
CA ALA A 101 -0.40 4.69 -4.09
C ALA A 101 0.30 4.49 -2.74
N VAL A 102 -0.06 5.29 -1.74
CA VAL A 102 0.50 5.19 -0.39
C VAL A 102 0.02 3.90 0.30
N PHE A 103 -1.24 3.52 0.10
CA PHE A 103 -1.80 2.26 0.61
C PHE A 103 -1.05 1.06 0.02
N GLY A 104 -0.88 1.02 -1.30
CA GLY A 104 -0.14 -0.04 -1.99
C GLY A 104 1.30 -0.17 -1.50
N GLY A 105 2.00 0.96 -1.34
CA GLY A 105 3.37 0.94 -0.81
C GLY A 105 3.47 0.45 0.64
N SER A 106 2.54 0.86 1.51
CA SER A 106 2.43 0.35 2.89
C SER A 106 2.13 -1.15 2.90
N ALA A 107 1.17 -1.60 2.07
CA ALA A 107 0.77 -3.00 1.97
C ALA A 107 1.94 -3.91 1.55
N VAL A 108 2.65 -3.56 0.47
CA VAL A 108 3.82 -4.32 -0.01
C VAL A 108 4.89 -4.39 1.08
N THR A 109 5.19 -3.27 1.74
CA THR A 109 6.23 -3.26 2.78
C THR A 109 5.86 -4.13 3.98
N ARG A 110 4.59 -4.13 4.38
CA ARG A 110 4.09 -4.98 5.46
C ARG A 110 4.23 -6.44 5.10
N GLU A 111 3.84 -6.80 3.89
CA GLU A 111 3.94 -8.17 3.40
C GLU A 111 5.41 -8.62 3.29
N CYS A 112 6.30 -7.79 2.74
CA CYS A 112 7.75 -8.03 2.75
C CYS A 112 8.26 -8.30 4.16
N SER A 113 7.88 -7.45 5.12
CA SER A 113 8.28 -7.58 6.51
C SER A 113 7.77 -8.88 7.14
N ARG A 114 6.54 -9.29 6.83
CA ARG A 114 5.92 -10.54 7.32
C ARG A 114 6.66 -11.76 6.77
N LEU A 115 6.87 -11.81 5.46
CA LEU A 115 7.57 -12.89 4.76
C LEU A 115 9.03 -13.02 5.23
N ALA A 116 9.77 -11.91 5.26
CA ALA A 116 11.15 -11.88 5.71
C ALA A 116 11.27 -12.32 7.17
N PHE A 117 10.33 -11.91 8.04
CA PHE A 117 10.35 -12.29 9.45
C PHE A 117 10.05 -13.77 9.62
N ALA A 118 9.14 -14.35 8.84
CA ALA A 118 8.87 -15.78 8.85
C ALA A 118 10.12 -16.60 8.49
N LYS A 119 10.98 -16.11 7.59
CA LYS A 119 12.21 -16.78 7.17
C LYS A 119 13.39 -16.56 8.11
N LYS A 120 13.60 -15.33 8.59
CA LYS A 120 14.82 -14.90 9.29
C LYS A 120 14.62 -14.68 10.79
N GLY A 121 13.38 -14.60 11.26
CA GLY A 121 13.04 -14.31 12.64
C GLY A 121 13.73 -13.06 13.16
N ARG A 122 14.44 -13.19 14.29
CA ARG A 122 15.16 -12.07 14.91
C ARG A 122 16.39 -11.61 14.11
N SER A 123 16.86 -12.39 13.15
CA SER A 123 18.02 -12.04 12.31
C SER A 123 17.68 -11.13 11.14
N LEU A 124 16.40 -10.88 10.85
CA LEU A 124 15.95 -10.05 9.72
C LEU A 124 16.66 -8.69 9.64
N GLN A 125 17.20 -8.35 8.49
CA GLN A 125 17.83 -7.07 8.14
C GLN A 125 16.97 -6.32 7.11
N ALA A 126 17.40 -5.12 6.70
CA ALA A 126 16.68 -4.33 5.70
C ALA A 126 16.65 -5.02 4.33
N SER A 127 17.80 -5.54 3.91
CA SER A 127 17.97 -6.23 2.62
C SER A 127 17.06 -7.44 2.48
N ASP A 128 16.79 -8.15 3.58
CA ASP A 128 15.86 -9.28 3.56
C ASP A 128 14.44 -8.86 3.17
N LEU A 129 14.01 -7.61 3.39
CA LEU A 129 12.70 -7.15 2.88
C LEU A 129 12.72 -6.97 1.37
N THR A 130 13.83 -6.48 0.82
CA THR A 130 14.01 -6.27 -0.62
C THR A 130 13.87 -7.58 -1.38
N ASP A 131 14.42 -8.66 -0.84
CA ASP A 131 14.33 -10.01 -1.41
C ASP A 131 12.89 -10.52 -1.50
N GLU A 132 11.98 -10.00 -0.66
CA GLU A 132 10.57 -10.40 -0.64
C GLU A 132 9.67 -9.53 -1.52
N VAL A 133 10.17 -8.42 -2.11
CA VAL A 133 9.34 -7.45 -2.84
C VAL A 133 8.53 -8.11 -3.95
N HIS A 134 9.16 -8.98 -4.74
CA HIS A 134 8.48 -9.66 -5.84
C HIS A 134 7.33 -10.55 -5.34
N THR A 135 7.60 -11.44 -4.38
CA THR A 135 6.59 -12.34 -3.83
C THR A 135 5.49 -11.57 -3.09
N ALA A 136 5.85 -10.53 -2.34
CA ALA A 136 4.89 -9.67 -1.66
C ALA A 136 3.94 -8.98 -2.64
N PHE A 137 4.48 -8.49 -3.76
CA PHE A 137 3.68 -7.86 -4.81
C PHE A 137 2.69 -8.85 -5.42
N LEU A 138 3.14 -10.05 -5.82
CA LEU A 138 2.28 -11.08 -6.39
C LEU A 138 1.20 -11.55 -5.42
N ASN A 139 1.52 -11.70 -4.13
CA ASN A 139 0.54 -12.07 -3.10
C ASN A 139 -0.60 -11.05 -2.97
N LEU A 140 -0.32 -9.77 -3.20
CA LEU A 140 -1.27 -8.68 -3.02
C LEU A 140 -2.04 -8.33 -4.30
N PHE A 141 -1.38 -8.38 -5.45
CA PHE A 141 -1.92 -7.87 -6.72
C PHE A 141 -2.06 -8.93 -7.81
N GLY A 142 -1.60 -10.15 -7.59
CA GLY A 142 -1.67 -11.25 -8.56
C GLY A 142 -0.50 -11.26 -9.56
N GLU A 143 -0.54 -12.25 -10.46
CA GLU A 143 0.37 -12.35 -11.61
C GLU A 143 -0.10 -11.45 -12.75
N VAL A 144 0.81 -11.15 -13.68
CA VAL A 144 0.49 -10.39 -14.89
C VAL A 144 -0.32 -11.31 -15.81
N ASP A 145 -1.54 -10.91 -16.16
CA ASP A 145 -2.32 -11.58 -17.21
C ASP A 145 -1.58 -11.45 -18.55
N ASP A 146 -1.45 -12.55 -19.29
CA ASP A 146 -0.67 -12.68 -20.55
C ASP A 146 -1.27 -11.88 -21.73
N ASP A 147 -2.32 -11.09 -21.50
CA ASP A 147 -3.01 -10.29 -22.52
C ASP A 147 -2.28 -8.95 -22.74
N SER A 148 -1.12 -9.03 -23.37
CA SER A 148 -0.22 -7.90 -23.65
C SER A 148 -0.71 -7.02 -24.81
N SER A 149 -1.90 -6.42 -24.70
CA SER A 149 -2.31 -5.36 -25.64
C SER A 149 -2.83 -4.15 -24.88
N GLY A 150 -2.02 -3.08 -24.79
CA GLY A 150 -2.49 -1.84 -24.17
C GLY A 150 -1.46 -0.86 -23.66
N ALA A 151 -0.16 -1.18 -23.65
CA ALA A 151 0.86 -0.17 -23.36
C ALA A 151 1.08 0.71 -24.60
N ARG A 152 0.86 2.02 -24.48
CA ARG A 152 1.12 3.00 -25.54
C ARG A 152 2.57 3.52 -25.54
N LEU A 153 3.52 2.69 -25.08
CA LEU A 153 4.96 2.98 -25.08
C LEU A 153 5.64 2.40 -26.32
#